data_AF-A0A8C7WV45-F1
#
_entry.id   AF-A0A8C7WV45-F1
#
_cell.length_a   1.000
_cell.length_b   1.000
_cell.length_c   1.000
_cell.angle_alpha   90.00
_cell.angle_beta   90.00
_cell.angle_gamma   90.00
#
_symmetry.space_group_name_H-M   'P 1'
#
loop_
_entity.id
_entity.type
_entity.pdbx_description
1 polymer ?
#
loop_
_entity_poly.entity_id
_entity_poly.type
_entity_poly.pdbx_seq_one_letter_code
_entity_poly.pdbx_strand_id
1 'polypeptide(L)'
;MDIQEACLEKSEQHLDLWISVQGTNDSSVLSKASAAAQGYFRDAFIQHFVCRAVRRSPLINRGYYVRWRAVDHCVRRFLQTTDRCPRRQILSLGAGFDSLFFRLHADALLDRTSVFELDFPDVAHRKAFLIQSNIFSEYYLLPSNKQTADTLSPFW
;
A
#
# COMPACT_ATOMS: atom_id res chain seq x y z
N MET A 1 -28.74 26.54 25.33
CA MET A 1 -27.84 25.83 24.41
C MET A 1 -28.68 25.49 23.20
N ASP A 2 -28.46 26.21 22.10
CA ASP A 2 -29.35 26.19 20.94
C ASP A 2 -29.07 24.93 20.09
N ILE A 3 -30.10 24.34 19.48
CA ILE A 3 -29.95 23.06 18.74
C ILE A 3 -28.95 23.21 17.57
N GLN A 4 -28.86 24.40 17.00
CA GLN A 4 -27.92 24.72 15.93
C GLN A 4 -26.47 24.71 16.38
N GLU A 5 -26.21 25.18 17.60
CA GLU A 5 -24.86 25.26 18.20
C GLU A 5 -24.33 23.85 18.51
N ALA A 6 -25.19 22.99 19.06
CA ALA A 6 -24.87 21.58 19.31
C ALA A 6 -24.67 20.76 18.02
N CYS A 7 -25.34 21.10 16.92
CA CYS A 7 -25.13 20.48 15.61
C CYS A 7 -23.80 20.90 14.98
N LEU A 8 -23.43 22.18 15.11
CA LEU A 8 -22.15 22.71 14.62
C LEU A 8 -20.98 22.10 15.40
N GLU A 9 -21.04 22.07 16.73
CA GLU A 9 -20.00 21.41 17.55
C GLU A 9 -19.85 19.92 17.22
N LYS A 10 -20.96 19.20 17.02
CA LYS A 10 -20.89 17.79 16.57
C LYS A 10 -20.27 17.65 15.18
N SER A 11 -20.52 18.60 14.27
CA SER A 11 -19.93 18.59 12.94
C SER A 11 -18.43 18.88 12.95
N GLU A 12 -17.97 19.80 13.81
CA GLU A 12 -16.55 20.13 13.98
C GLU A 12 -15.80 19.00 14.69
N GLN A 13 -16.36 18.44 15.78
CA GLN A 13 -15.77 17.28 16.47
C GLN A 13 -15.65 16.06 15.54
N HIS A 14 -16.64 15.87 14.67
CA HIS A 14 -16.61 14.83 13.67
C HIS A 14 -15.49 15.10 12.65
N LEU A 15 -15.35 16.34 12.16
CA LEU A 15 -14.29 16.76 11.24
C LEU A 15 -12.89 16.53 11.82
N ASP A 16 -12.65 16.91 13.07
CA ASP A 16 -11.38 16.69 13.78
C ASP A 16 -11.05 15.21 13.92
N LEU A 17 -12.07 14.39 14.18
CA LEU A 17 -11.92 12.94 14.25
C LEU A 17 -11.49 12.36 12.88
N TRP A 18 -12.10 12.80 11.78
CA TRP A 18 -11.70 12.34 10.44
C TRP A 18 -10.26 12.74 10.12
N ILE A 19 -9.89 13.99 10.41
CA ILE A 19 -8.51 14.49 10.17
C ILE A 19 -7.50 13.65 10.96
N SER A 20 -7.80 13.34 12.23
CA SER A 20 -6.95 12.51 13.08
C SER A 20 -6.82 11.06 12.55
N VAL A 21 -7.94 10.45 12.13
CA VAL A 21 -7.94 9.12 11.53
C VAL A 21 -7.11 9.10 10.24
N GLN A 22 -7.28 10.09 9.37
CA GLN A 22 -6.48 10.21 8.14
C GLN A 22 -4.98 10.44 8.44
N GLY A 23 -4.64 11.21 9.48
CA GLY A 23 -3.26 11.42 9.92
C GLY A 23 -2.55 10.14 10.40
N THR A 24 -3.31 9.10 10.79
CA THR A 24 -2.76 7.79 11.16
C THR A 24 -2.07 7.11 9.97
N ASN A 25 -2.56 7.35 8.74
CA ASN A 25 -1.90 6.85 7.52
C ASN A 25 -0.48 7.41 7.39
N ASP A 26 -0.29 8.71 7.59
CA ASP A 26 1.01 9.37 7.43
C ASP A 26 2.03 8.84 8.45
N SER A 27 1.60 8.59 9.69
CA SER A 27 2.45 7.96 10.71
C SER A 27 2.78 6.50 10.37
N SER A 28 1.83 5.77 9.77
CA SER A 28 1.97 4.35 9.43
C SER A 28 2.90 4.13 8.25
N VAL A 29 2.75 4.91 7.17
CA VAL A 29 3.61 4.80 5.98
C VAL A 29 5.07 5.10 6.32
N LEU A 30 5.34 6.11 7.18
CA LEU A 30 6.68 6.44 7.64
C LEU A 30 7.31 5.30 8.46
N SER A 31 6.49 4.59 9.25
CA SER A 31 6.97 3.47 10.05
C SER A 31 7.23 2.22 9.19
N LYS A 32 6.43 1.98 8.14
CA LYS A 32 6.71 0.97 7.11
C LYS A 32 8.00 1.29 6.36
N ALA A 33 8.16 2.54 5.91
CA ALA A 33 9.36 2.99 5.20
C ALA A 33 10.63 2.87 6.07
N SER A 34 10.54 3.24 7.37
CA SER A 34 11.61 3.00 8.34
C SER A 34 12.01 1.52 8.39
N ALA A 35 11.05 0.62 8.56
CA ALA A 35 11.33 -0.81 8.66
C ALA A 35 11.95 -1.37 7.37
N ALA A 36 11.43 -0.96 6.20
CA ALA A 36 11.99 -1.34 4.90
C ALA A 36 13.42 -0.83 4.71
N ALA A 37 13.69 0.44 5.02
CA ALA A 37 15.02 1.05 4.92
C ALA A 37 16.05 0.42 5.88
N GLN A 38 15.59 -0.15 7.00
CA GLN A 38 16.44 -0.90 7.92
C GLN A 38 16.56 -2.39 7.56
N GLY A 39 16.01 -2.82 6.42
CA GLY A 39 16.17 -4.17 5.88
C GLY A 39 15.28 -5.24 6.51
N TYR A 40 14.25 -4.85 7.30
CA TYR A 40 13.33 -5.85 7.87
C TYR A 40 12.54 -6.59 6.78
N PHE A 41 12.19 -5.91 5.70
CA PHE A 41 11.57 -6.49 4.52
C PHE A 41 11.93 -5.67 3.27
N ARG A 42 11.75 -6.26 2.08
CA ARG A 42 12.02 -5.59 0.80
C ARG A 42 10.74 -4.98 0.26
N ASP A 43 10.79 -3.68 0.04
CA ASP A 43 9.71 -2.90 -0.56
C ASP A 43 10.30 -1.72 -1.32
N ALA A 44 10.48 -1.89 -2.63
CA ALA A 44 11.01 -0.85 -3.50
C ALA A 44 10.01 0.29 -3.75
N PHE A 45 8.74 0.09 -3.40
CA PHE A 45 7.66 0.98 -3.78
C PHE A 45 7.29 1.97 -2.66
N ILE A 46 7.43 1.55 -1.39
CA ILE A 46 7.03 2.37 -0.23
C ILE A 46 7.70 3.74 -0.17
N GLN A 47 8.92 3.87 -0.71
CA GLN A 47 9.65 5.13 -0.76
C GLN A 47 8.96 6.21 -1.61
N HIS A 48 8.18 5.80 -2.63
CA HIS A 48 7.45 6.73 -3.50
C HIS A 48 6.20 7.30 -2.84
N PHE A 49 5.84 6.81 -1.65
CA PHE A 49 4.68 7.28 -0.89
C PHE A 49 5.06 8.05 0.38
N VAL A 50 6.35 8.33 0.60
CA VAL A 50 6.82 9.10 1.75
C VAL A 50 7.57 10.33 1.27
N CYS A 51 7.23 11.49 1.86
CA CYS A 51 7.96 12.73 1.56
C CYS A 51 9.34 12.79 2.24
N ARG A 52 9.55 12.03 3.32
CA ARG A 52 10.80 12.00 4.08
C ARG A 52 11.06 10.64 4.70
N ALA A 53 12.33 10.25 4.75
CA ALA A 53 12.76 9.10 5.54
C ALA A 53 12.76 9.48 7.04
N VAL A 54 12.09 8.69 7.86
CA VAL A 54 12.08 8.84 9.33
C VAL A 54 12.54 7.52 9.93
N ARG A 55 13.45 7.56 10.89
CA ARG A 55 13.88 6.37 11.63
C ARG A 55 12.98 6.14 12.84
N ARG A 56 12.49 4.90 13.01
CA ARG A 56 11.77 4.45 14.21
C ARG A 56 12.65 3.53 15.06
N SER A 57 12.26 3.32 16.31
CA SER A 57 12.96 2.40 17.22
C SER A 57 12.94 0.96 16.69
N PRO A 58 13.92 0.11 17.04
CA PRO A 58 13.95 -1.28 16.62
C PRO A 58 12.68 -2.07 16.98
N LEU A 59 12.07 -1.77 18.12
CA LEU A 59 10.83 -2.42 18.56
C LEU A 59 9.65 -2.05 17.65
N ILE A 60 9.52 -0.77 17.26
CA ILE A 60 8.50 -0.34 16.30
C ILE A 60 8.73 -1.03 14.94
N ASN A 61 9.97 -1.04 14.44
CA ASN A 61 10.29 -1.69 13.16
C ASN A 61 9.95 -3.19 13.20
N ARG A 62 10.22 -3.87 14.31
CA ARG A 62 9.84 -5.28 14.50
C ARG A 62 8.33 -5.50 14.48
N GLY A 63 7.55 -4.62 15.11
CA GLY A 63 6.09 -4.67 15.03
C GLY A 63 5.58 -4.51 13.60
N TYR A 64 6.14 -3.56 12.85
CA TYR A 64 5.79 -3.36 11.44
C TYR A 64 6.24 -4.51 10.53
N TYR A 65 7.37 -5.16 10.83
CA TYR A 65 7.78 -6.38 10.14
C TYR A 65 6.74 -7.50 10.32
N VAL A 66 6.31 -7.76 11.55
CA VAL A 66 5.30 -8.80 11.82
C VAL A 66 4.00 -8.48 11.10
N ARG A 67 3.53 -7.22 11.19
CA ARG A 67 2.34 -6.76 10.46
C ARG A 67 2.47 -6.99 8.95
N TRP A 68 3.60 -6.58 8.36
CA TRP A 68 3.86 -6.73 6.94
C TRP A 68 3.90 -8.21 6.53
N ARG A 69 4.63 -9.05 7.27
CA ARG A 69 4.75 -10.49 6.99
C ARG A 69 3.43 -11.23 7.09
N ALA A 70 2.61 -10.89 8.08
CA ALA A 70 1.30 -11.52 8.26
C ALA A 70 0.40 -11.25 7.05
N VAL A 71 0.29 -9.99 6.62
CA VAL A 71 -0.52 -9.61 5.45
C VAL A 71 0.05 -10.24 4.17
N ASP A 72 1.36 -10.13 3.94
CA ASP A 72 2.03 -10.69 2.77
C ASP A 72 1.83 -12.21 2.67
N HIS A 73 1.98 -12.93 3.79
CA HIS A 73 1.76 -14.36 3.85
C HIS A 73 0.31 -14.74 3.52
N CYS A 74 -0.67 -14.07 4.14
CA CYS A 74 -2.08 -14.36 3.90
C CYS A 74 -2.48 -14.12 2.44
N VAL A 75 -2.03 -13.01 1.85
CA VAL A 75 -2.35 -12.67 0.46
C VAL A 75 -1.70 -13.63 -0.52
N ARG A 76 -0.41 -13.96 -0.35
CA ARG A 76 0.26 -14.96 -1.19
C ARG A 76 -0.41 -16.33 -1.04
N ARG A 77 -0.78 -16.73 0.17
CA ARG A 77 -1.47 -18.00 0.41
C ARG A 77 -2.83 -18.04 -0.26
N PHE A 78 -3.59 -16.95 -0.20
CA PHE A 78 -4.86 -16.80 -0.92
C PHE A 78 -4.66 -16.99 -2.43
N LEU A 79 -3.70 -16.28 -3.02
CA LEU A 79 -3.41 -16.36 -4.46
C LEU A 79 -3.00 -17.78 -4.90
N GLN A 80 -2.16 -18.46 -4.11
CA GLN A 80 -1.76 -19.85 -4.35
C GLN A 80 -2.93 -20.83 -4.23
N THR A 81 -3.75 -20.69 -3.20
CA THR A 81 -4.84 -21.63 -2.93
C THR A 81 -5.97 -21.49 -3.95
N THR A 82 -6.13 -20.29 -4.52
CA THR A 82 -7.20 -19.96 -5.48
C THR A 82 -6.71 -19.92 -6.93
N ASP A 83 -5.57 -20.53 -7.25
CA ASP A 83 -4.96 -20.43 -8.58
C ASP A 83 -5.80 -20.98 -9.75
N ARG A 84 -6.70 -21.93 -9.42
CA ARG A 84 -7.65 -22.49 -10.39
C ARG A 84 -8.91 -21.64 -10.56
N CYS A 85 -9.12 -20.61 -9.73
CA CYS A 85 -10.29 -19.75 -9.84
C CYS A 85 -10.16 -18.86 -11.09
N PRO A 86 -11.21 -18.74 -11.92
CA PRO A 86 -11.15 -17.96 -13.15
C PRO A 86 -11.01 -16.45 -12.89
N ARG A 87 -11.44 -15.98 -11.72
CA ARG A 87 -11.32 -14.57 -11.30
C ARG A 87 -11.11 -14.50 -9.79
N ARG A 88 -10.13 -13.71 -9.37
CA ARG A 88 -9.77 -13.45 -7.98
C ARG A 88 -9.90 -11.96 -7.69
N GLN A 89 -10.24 -11.62 -6.46
CA GLN A 89 -10.37 -10.22 -6.03
C GLN A 89 -9.75 -10.05 -4.65
N ILE A 90 -8.95 -9.00 -4.49
CA ILE A 90 -8.40 -8.57 -3.20
C ILE A 90 -8.98 -7.20 -2.92
N LEU A 91 -9.63 -7.04 -1.76
CA LEU A 91 -10.18 -5.76 -1.31
C LEU A 91 -9.42 -5.31 -0.05
N SER A 92 -8.65 -4.24 -0.16
CA SER A 92 -7.94 -3.62 0.97
C SER A 92 -8.74 -2.45 1.51
N LEU A 93 -9.25 -2.59 2.74
CA LEU A 93 -10.02 -1.56 3.45
C LEU A 93 -9.09 -0.71 4.31
N GLY A 94 -9.12 0.61 4.14
CA GLY A 94 -8.16 1.50 4.78
C GLY A 94 -6.74 1.25 4.26
N ALA A 95 -6.60 1.13 2.93
CA ALA A 95 -5.33 0.77 2.31
C ALA A 95 -4.24 1.80 2.58
N GLY A 96 -4.61 3.07 2.77
CA GLY A 96 -3.69 4.17 2.89
C GLY A 96 -2.67 4.15 1.76
N PHE A 97 -1.42 4.45 2.08
CA PHE A 97 -0.30 4.35 1.15
C PHE A 97 0.38 2.97 1.14
N ASP A 98 -0.39 1.88 1.22
CA ASP A 98 0.16 0.54 1.03
C ASP A 98 0.69 0.33 -0.41
N SER A 99 1.77 -0.45 -0.51
CA SER A 99 2.51 -0.78 -1.72
C SER A 99 2.22 -2.21 -2.24
N LEU A 100 1.36 -2.98 -1.55
CA LEU A 100 1.10 -4.39 -1.80
C LEU A 100 0.79 -4.69 -3.26
N PHE A 101 -0.08 -3.89 -3.90
CA PHE A 101 -0.42 -4.06 -5.31
C PHE A 101 0.83 -4.07 -6.20
N PHE A 102 1.70 -3.07 -6.05
CA PHE A 102 2.92 -2.93 -6.83
C PHE A 102 3.89 -4.08 -6.59
N ARG A 103 4.01 -4.54 -5.32
CA ARG A 103 4.84 -5.70 -4.98
C ARG A 103 4.34 -6.98 -5.64
N LEU A 104 3.04 -7.25 -5.57
CA LEU A 104 2.44 -8.44 -6.19
C LEU A 104 2.50 -8.38 -7.72
N HIS A 105 2.35 -7.19 -8.30
CA HIS A 105 2.48 -6.97 -9.73
C HIS A 105 3.92 -7.25 -10.21
N ALA A 106 4.92 -6.72 -9.50
CA ALA A 106 6.33 -6.95 -9.79
C ALA A 106 6.72 -8.43 -9.67
N ASP A 107 6.10 -9.15 -8.74
CA ASP A 107 6.27 -10.60 -8.58
C ASP A 107 5.44 -11.44 -9.60
N ALA A 108 4.72 -10.80 -10.53
CA ALA A 108 3.81 -11.44 -11.50
C ALA A 108 2.72 -12.35 -10.87
N LEU A 109 2.25 -12.00 -9.66
CA LEU A 109 1.28 -12.80 -8.90
C LEU A 109 -0.18 -12.38 -9.12
N LEU A 110 -0.43 -11.36 -9.94
CA LEU A 110 -1.77 -10.79 -10.15
C LEU A 110 -2.51 -11.34 -11.37
N ASP A 111 -2.06 -12.46 -11.95
CA ASP A 111 -2.81 -13.13 -13.01
C ASP A 111 -4.28 -13.34 -12.59
N ARG A 112 -5.24 -13.05 -13.47
CA ARG A 112 -6.68 -13.18 -13.20
C ARG A 112 -7.15 -12.57 -11.86
N THR A 113 -6.42 -11.59 -11.32
CA THR A 113 -6.66 -11.01 -9.99
C THR A 113 -6.85 -9.50 -10.10
N SER A 114 -7.98 -9.01 -9.61
CA SER A 114 -8.21 -7.57 -9.45
C SER A 114 -7.93 -7.16 -8.01
N VAL A 115 -7.22 -6.06 -7.81
CA VAL A 115 -6.98 -5.48 -6.48
C VAL A 115 -7.74 -4.16 -6.39
N PHE A 116 -8.52 -4.02 -5.32
CA PHE A 116 -9.30 -2.83 -5.01
C PHE A 116 -8.84 -2.28 -3.67
N GLU A 117 -8.67 -0.97 -3.61
CA GLU A 117 -8.29 -0.26 -2.40
C GLU A 117 -9.38 0.75 -2.07
N LEU A 118 -9.83 0.76 -0.81
CA LEU A 118 -10.81 1.70 -0.30
C LEU A 118 -10.20 2.50 0.84
N ASP A 119 -10.37 3.82 0.80
CA ASP A 119 -9.95 4.75 1.83
C ASP A 119 -10.77 6.04 1.77
N PHE A 120 -10.50 6.99 2.66
CA PHE A 120 -11.08 8.32 2.59
C PHE A 120 -10.71 9.02 1.27
N PRO A 121 -11.63 9.84 0.71
CA PRO A 121 -11.39 10.54 -0.54
C PRO A 121 -10.06 11.29 -0.57
N ASP A 122 -9.70 12.00 0.50
CA ASP A 122 -8.44 12.76 0.58
C ASP A 122 -7.20 11.87 0.57
N VAL A 123 -7.27 10.71 1.23
CA VAL A 123 -6.16 9.74 1.25
C VAL A 123 -6.03 9.08 -0.12
N ALA A 124 -7.15 8.67 -0.72
CA ALA A 124 -7.20 8.07 -2.05
C ALA A 124 -6.72 9.05 -3.14
N HIS A 125 -7.14 10.31 -3.08
CA HIS A 125 -6.71 11.37 -4.01
C HIS A 125 -5.21 11.63 -3.89
N ARG A 126 -4.68 11.76 -2.67
CA ARG A 126 -3.23 11.90 -2.46
C ARG A 126 -2.46 10.70 -3.01
N LYS A 127 -2.97 9.48 -2.80
CA LYS A 127 -2.34 8.27 -3.33
C LYS A 127 -2.36 8.27 -4.86
N ALA A 128 -3.49 8.56 -5.48
CA ALA A 128 -3.63 8.64 -6.93
C ALA A 128 -2.70 9.70 -7.53
N PHE A 129 -2.62 10.88 -6.89
CA PHE A 129 -1.69 11.93 -7.29
C PHE A 129 -0.23 11.47 -7.22
N LEU A 130 0.18 10.80 -6.13
CA LEU A 130 1.53 10.23 -6.01
C LEU A 130 1.81 9.18 -7.09
N ILE A 131 0.86 8.32 -7.41
CA ILE A 131 1.00 7.31 -8.46
C ILE A 131 1.18 7.95 -9.84
N GLN A 132 0.41 9.01 -10.13
CA GLN A 132 0.48 9.73 -11.40
C GLN A 132 1.76 10.58 -11.51
N SER A 133 2.18 11.21 -10.42
CA SER A 133 3.34 12.13 -10.41
C SER A 133 4.68 11.43 -10.34
N ASN A 134 4.81 10.32 -9.60
CA ASN A 134 6.06 9.57 -9.49
C ASN A 134 6.33 8.62 -10.66
N ILE A 135 5.65 8.81 -11.80
CA ILE A 135 5.81 8.11 -13.08
C ILE A 135 6.38 6.70 -12.87
N PHE A 136 5.54 5.77 -12.42
CA PHE A 136 5.79 4.33 -12.55
C PHE A 136 5.81 3.88 -14.04
N SER A 137 6.19 4.74 -15.00
CA SER A 137 6.04 4.45 -16.43
C SER A 137 6.93 3.32 -16.90
N GLU A 138 8.05 3.05 -16.24
CA GLU A 138 8.91 1.94 -16.63
C GLU A 138 8.36 0.57 -16.15
N TYR A 139 7.59 0.52 -15.06
CA TYR A 139 7.07 -0.73 -14.47
C TYR A 139 5.69 -1.17 -15.01
N TYR A 140 4.87 -0.25 -15.51
CA TYR A 140 3.53 -0.57 -16.06
C TYR A 140 3.50 -0.73 -17.59
N LEU A 141 4.55 -0.35 -18.31
CA LEU A 141 4.61 -0.46 -19.78
C LEU A 141 5.10 -1.82 -20.31
N LEU A 142 5.35 -2.82 -19.45
CA LEU A 142 5.54 -4.18 -19.93
C LEU A 142 4.17 -4.88 -20.05
N PRO A 143 3.68 -5.15 -21.26
CA PRO A 143 2.47 -5.95 -21.42
C PRO A 143 2.73 -7.35 -20.86
N SER A 144 1.76 -7.89 -20.11
CA SER A 144 1.75 -9.23 -19.50
C SER A 144 1.83 -10.40 -20.50
N ASN A 145 2.38 -10.20 -21.69
CA ASN A 145 2.44 -11.23 -22.71
C ASN A 145 3.74 -11.15 -23.51
N LYS A 146 4.78 -11.80 -23.00
CA LYS A 146 5.76 -12.50 -23.83
C LYS A 146 6.13 -13.82 -23.19
N GLN A 147 5.41 -14.85 -23.61
CA GLN A 147 5.97 -16.17 -23.78
C GLN A 147 7.14 -16.01 -24.77
N THR A 148 8.37 -16.06 -24.29
CA THR A 148 9.54 -16.42 -25.11
C THR A 148 10.66 -16.82 -24.17
N ALA A 149 11.07 -18.08 -24.36
CA ALA A 149 12.30 -18.61 -23.87
C ALA A 149 13.48 -17.78 -24.40
N ASP A 150 14.60 -17.96 -23.70
CA ASP A 150 15.96 -17.72 -24.13
C ASP A 150 16.54 -16.30 -24.03
N THR A 151 17.74 -16.31 -23.44
CA THR A 151 18.84 -15.35 -23.62
C THR A 151 18.75 -14.01 -22.87
N LEU A 152 19.32 -13.95 -21.66
CA LEU A 152 20.69 -13.43 -21.42
C LEU A 152 20.91 -13.06 -19.94
N SER A 153 21.81 -13.81 -19.30
CA SER A 153 22.74 -13.29 -18.28
C SER A 153 23.62 -12.21 -18.94
N PRO A 154 23.97 -11.11 -18.25
CA PRO A 154 25.25 -11.08 -17.52
C PRO A 154 25.24 -10.29 -16.19
N PHE A 155 26.11 -10.72 -15.27
CA PHE A 155 27.02 -9.89 -14.45
C PHE A 155 26.71 -8.38 -14.50
N TRP A 156 26.27 -7.72 -13.42
CA TRP A 156 26.89 -7.57 -12.10
C TRP A 156 25.83 -7.40 -11.01
#